data_AF-Q75T06-F1
#
_entry.id   AF-Q75T06-F1
#
_cell.length_a   1.000
_cell.length_b   1.000
_cell.length_c   1.000
_cell.angle_alpha   90.00
_cell.angle_beta   90.00
_cell.angle_gamma   90.00
#
_symmetry.space_group_name_H-M   'P 1'
#
loop_
_entity.id
_entity.type
_entity.pdbx_description
1 polymer ?
#
loop_
_entity_poly.entity_id
_entity_poly.type
_entity_poly.pdbx_seq_one_letter_code
_entity_poly.pdbx_strand_id
1 'polypeptide(L)' 'MVTLRSASRALSDEPLAHVVANPQVEGQLQWLSQRANALLANGMKLTDNQLVVPADGLYLIYSQVLFSGQ' A
#
# COMPACT_ATOMS: atom_id res chain seq x y z
N MET A 1 -0.52 9.08 -22.04
CA MET A 1 -0.01 7.70 -21.82
C MET A 1 0.82 7.73 -20.56
N VAL A 2 0.26 7.32 -19.43
CA VAL A 2 0.98 7.23 -18.15
C VAL A 2 1.55 5.82 -18.07
N THR A 3 2.86 5.69 -18.18
CA THR A 3 3.55 4.41 -18.06
C THR A 3 3.77 4.14 -16.58
N LEU A 4 3.04 3.16 -16.02
CA LEU A 4 3.39 2.58 -14.71
C LEU A 4 4.75 1.90 -14.88
N ARG A 5 5.81 2.53 -14.37
CA ARG A 5 7.12 1.87 -14.30
C ARG A 5 7.02 0.76 -13.27
N SER A 6 7.19 -0.47 -13.73
CA SER A 6 7.35 -1.66 -12.89
C SER A 6 8.33 -1.34 -11.75
N ALA A 7 7.90 -1.53 -10.50
CA ALA A 7 8.72 -1.38 -9.30
C ALA A 7 9.83 -2.45 -9.17
N SER A 8 10.18 -3.11 -10.29
CA SER A 8 11.25 -4.09 -10.39
C SER A 8 12.63 -3.41 -10.51
N ARG A 9 12.90 -2.49 -9.59
CA ARG A 9 14.25 -2.13 -9.15
C ARG A 9 14.24 -2.17 -7.63
N ALA A 10 14.17 -3.37 -7.07
CA ALA A 10 14.50 -3.60 -5.67
C ALA A 10 16.01 -3.42 -5.50
N LEU A 11 16.44 -2.18 -5.30
CA LEU A 11 17.81 -1.79 -4.94
C LEU A 11 17.86 -0.57 -4.01
N SER A 12 16.71 -0.04 -3.54
CA SER A 12 16.71 0.93 -2.45
C SER A 12 16.12 0.30 -1.19
N ASP A 13 16.83 0.45 -0.07
CA ASP A 13 16.36 0.08 1.28
C ASP A 13 15.31 1.08 1.82
N GLU A 14 14.68 1.85 0.93
CA GLU A 14 13.71 2.86 1.32
C GLU A 14 12.41 2.19 1.83
N PRO A 15 11.87 2.61 2.98
CA PRO A 15 10.59 2.13 3.47
C PRO A 15 9.48 2.39 2.44
N LEU A 16 8.76 1.34 2.05
CA LEU A 16 7.70 1.44 1.05
C LEU A 16 6.50 0.56 1.40
N ALA A 17 5.31 1.08 1.12
CA ALA A 17 4.06 0.37 1.25
C ALA A 17 3.11 0.77 0.12
N HIS A 18 2.51 -0.24 -0.51
CA HIS A 18 1.36 -0.13 -1.39
C HIS A 18 0.39 -1.25 -1.00
N VAL A 19 -0.71 -0.88 -0.34
CA VAL A 19 -1.72 -1.82 0.13
C VAL A 19 -3.01 -1.64 -0.66
N VAL A 20 -3.76 -2.74 -0.80
CA VAL A 20 -5.02 -2.77 -1.55
C VAL A 20 -6.16 -3.21 -0.66
N ALA A 21 -7.39 -2.81 -0.98
CA ALA A 21 -8.57 -3.24 -0.25
C ALA A 21 -8.77 -4.77 -0.35
N ASN A 22 -9.27 -5.39 0.71
CA ASN A 22 -9.70 -6.77 0.71
C ASN A 22 -11.06 -6.90 0.00
N PRO A 23 -11.14 -7.51 -1.19
CA PRO A 23 -12.41 -7.64 -1.90
C PRO A 23 -13.35 -8.68 -1.28
N GLN A 24 -12.90 -9.45 -0.29
CA GLN A 24 -13.69 -10.51 0.35
C GLN A 24 -14.49 -10.03 1.56
N VAL A 25 -14.30 -8.77 1.98
CA VAL A 25 -15.00 -8.19 3.15
C VAL A 25 -15.80 -6.99 2.67
N GLU A 26 -17.12 -7.14 2.65
CA GLU A 26 -18.03 -6.05 2.30
C GLU A 26 -18.30 -5.14 3.50
N GLY A 27 -18.60 -3.86 3.23
CA GLY A 27 -18.95 -2.87 4.25
C GLY A 27 -17.79 -2.41 5.13
N GLN A 28 -16.56 -2.87 4.87
CA GLN A 28 -15.36 -2.48 5.62
C GLN A 28 -14.18 -2.30 4.67
N LEU A 29 -13.27 -1.40 5.02
CA LEU A 29 -12.00 -1.22 4.31
C LEU A 29 -10.89 -1.91 5.09
N GLN A 30 -10.58 -3.16 4.74
CA GLN A 30 -9.43 -3.89 5.27
C GLN A 30 -8.29 -3.86 4.25
N TRP A 31 -7.13 -3.33 4.63
CA TRP A 31 -5.94 -3.28 3.80
C TRP A 31 -5.20 -4.62 3.76
N LEU A 32 -4.65 -4.96 2.60
CA LEU A 32 -3.82 -6.16 2.38
C LEU A 32 -2.51 -5.80 1.67
N SER A 33 -1.43 -6.46 2.04
CA SER A 33 -0.12 -6.37 1.39
C SER A 33 0.30 -7.64 0.64
N GLN A 34 -0.28 -8.80 0.97
CA GLN A 34 0.02 -10.09 0.34
C GLN A 34 -0.88 -10.33 -0.88
N ARG A 35 -0.69 -9.49 -1.91
CA ARG A 35 -1.36 -9.57 -3.21
C ARG A 35 -0.35 -9.23 -4.31
N ALA A 36 -0.58 -9.74 -5.53
CA ALA A 36 0.23 -9.32 -6.67
C ALA A 36 0.14 -7.79 -6.84
N ASN A 37 1.28 -7.15 -7.12
CA ASN A 37 1.44 -5.68 -7.22
C ASN A 37 1.16 -4.88 -5.92
N ALA A 38 0.89 -5.54 -4.80
CA ALA A 38 0.96 -4.92 -3.48
C ALA A 38 2.40 -5.03 -2.92
N LEU A 39 2.78 -4.06 -2.09
CA LEU A 39 4.13 -3.95 -1.55
C LEU A 39 4.07 -3.61 -0.05
N LEU A 40 4.91 -4.28 0.74
CA LEU A 40 5.18 -3.92 2.13
C LEU A 40 6.60 -4.38 2.43
N ALA A 41 7.53 -3.43 2.50
CA ALA A 41 8.95 -3.75 2.57
C ALA A 41 9.72 -2.74 3.44
N ASN A 42 10.97 -3.09 3.74
CA ASN A 42 11.96 -2.20 4.34
C ASN A 42 11.49 -1.53 5.65
N GLY A 43 10.93 -2.35 6.55
CA GLY A 43 10.53 -1.93 7.89
C GLY A 43 9.10 -1.37 8.01
N MET A 44 8.43 -1.04 6.91
CA MET A 44 7.00 -0.70 6.94
C MET A 44 6.18 -1.87 7.49
N LYS A 45 5.21 -1.57 8.36
CA LYS A 45 4.29 -2.59 8.90
C LYS A 45 2.84 -2.19 8.65
N LEU A 46 1.98 -3.20 8.51
CA LEU A 46 0.54 -3.05 8.53
C LEU A 46 0.04 -3.71 9.82
N THR A 47 -0.36 -2.91 10.81
CA THR A 47 -0.83 -3.39 12.13
C THR A 47 -2.18 -2.74 12.40
N ASP A 48 -3.19 -3.54 12.78
CA ASP A 48 -4.54 -3.06 13.07
C ASP A 48 -5.10 -2.11 12.00
N ASN A 49 -4.93 -2.52 10.72
CA ASN A 49 -5.35 -1.79 9.53
C ASN A 49 -4.67 -0.42 9.31
N GLN A 50 -3.54 -0.15 9.96
CA GLN A 50 -2.78 1.09 9.85
C GLN A 50 -1.34 0.83 9.36
N LEU A 51 -0.83 1.72 8.51
CA LEU A 51 0.58 1.72 8.12
C LEU A 51 1.43 2.36 9.22
N VAL A 52 2.43 1.63 9.70
CA VAL A 52 3.39 2.08 10.71
C VAL A 52 4.72 2.36 10.02
N VAL A 53 5.20 3.61 10.17
CA VAL A 53 6.51 4.04 9.64
C VAL A 53 7.65 3.53 10.52
N PRO A 54 8.78 3.10 9.94
CA PRO A 54 9.89 2.53 10.73
C PRO A 54 10.83 3.57 11.34
N ALA A 55 10.85 4.81 10.83
CA ALA A 55 11.77 5.86 11.25
C ALA A 55 11.21 7.26 10.91
N ASP A 56 11.74 8.30 11.57
CA ASP A 56 11.45 9.69 11.22
C ASP A 56 11.98 10.03 9.82
N GLY A 57 11.28 10.91 9.09
CA GLY A 57 11.69 11.32 7.75
C GLY A 57 10.56 11.91 6.92
N LEU A 58 10.85 12.20 5.65
CA LEU A 58 9.86 12.64 4.68
C LEU A 58 9.27 11.43 3.97
N TYR A 59 7.94 11.36 3.94
CA TYR A 59 7.19 10.27 3.30
C TYR A 59 6.15 10.84 2.34
N LEU A 60 6.09 10.29 1.13
CA LEU A 60 4.95 10.51 0.25
C LEU A 60 3.81 9.57 0.66
N ILE A 61 2.69 10.15 1.09
CA ILE A 61 1.49 9.40 1.48
C ILE A 61 0.39 9.68 0.45
N TYR A 62 -0.19 8.63 -0.11
CA TYR A 62 -1.29 8.71 -1.07
C TYR A 62 -2.33 7.61 -0.78
N SER A 63 -3.57 7.84 -1.21
CA SER A 63 -4.66 6.86 -1.11
C SER A 63 -5.71 7.15 -2.18
N GLN A 64 -6.38 6.10 -2.66
CA GLN A 64 -7.51 6.20 -3.59
C GLN A 64 -8.62 5.26 -3.12
N VAL A 65 -9.85 5.74 -3.18
CA VAL A 65 -11.07 4.96 -2.96
C VAL A 65 -12.02 5.16 -4.14
N LEU A 66 -12.86 4.16 -4.40
CA LEU A 66 -13.92 4.23 -5.41
C LEU A 66 -15.24 3.82 -4.76
N PHE A 67 -16.24 4.67 -4.90
CA PHE A 67 -17.60 4.40 -4.45
C PHE A 67 -18.50 4.16 -5.66
N SER A 68 -19.51 3.30 -5.48
CA SER A 68 -20.62 3.13 -6.41
C SER A 68 -21.94 3.19 -5.64
N GLY A 69 -23.00 3.60 -6.31
CA GLY A 69 -24.37 3.65 -5.80
C GLY A 69 -25.36 3.22 -6.88
N GLN A 70 -26.65 3.18 -6.53
CA GLN A 70 -27.74 3.03 -7.52
C GLN A 70 -27.96 4.33 -8.29
#